data_AF-A0A7V2TTK0-F1
#
_entry.id   AF-A0A7V2TTK0-F1
#
_cell.length_a   1.000
_cell.length_b   1.000
_cell.length_c   1.000
_cell.angle_alpha   90.00
_cell.angle_beta   90.00
_cell.angle_gamma   90.00
#
_symmetry.space_group_name_H-M   'P 1'
#
loop_
_entity.id
_entity.type
_entity.pdbx_description
1 polymer ?
#
loop_
_entity_poly.entity_id
_entity_poly.type
_entity_poly.pdbx_seq_one_letter_code
_entity_poly.pdbx_strand_id
1 'polypeptide(L)'
;MKRAFLVLSGLMFLAATLAACAPSRLQMDYGTSFQLQKFNQVANPEAGKKLEPAEGMDGQAAQATKEKYHKSFEKETPAQVYTLSVGRIPSGAPH
;
A
#
# COMPACT_ATOMS: atom_id res chain seq x y z
N MET A 1 21.02 -46.53 39.91
CA MET A 1 21.49 -45.37 39.12
C MET A 1 21.61 -45.68 37.62
N LYS A 2 22.33 -46.73 37.19
CA LYS A 2 22.51 -47.07 35.75
C LYS A 2 21.20 -47.37 34.98
N ARG A 3 20.25 -48.08 35.61
CA ARG A 3 18.92 -48.37 35.01
C ARG A 3 18.07 -47.12 34.80
N ALA A 4 18.06 -46.21 35.76
CA ALA A 4 17.37 -44.92 35.62
C ALA A 4 17.99 -44.08 34.50
N PHE A 5 19.33 -44.12 34.37
CA PHE A 5 20.04 -43.41 33.31
C PHE A 5 19.71 -43.95 31.91
N LEU A 6 19.59 -45.28 31.75
CA LEU A 6 19.17 -45.91 30.49
C LEU A 6 17.71 -45.60 30.11
N VAL A 7 16.82 -45.57 31.11
CA VAL A 7 15.42 -45.20 30.87
C VAL A 7 15.31 -43.72 30.46
N LEU A 8 16.04 -42.83 31.13
CA LEU A 8 16.08 -41.40 30.79
C LEU A 8 16.67 -41.16 29.40
N SER A 9 17.76 -41.86 29.03
CA SER A 9 18.34 -41.72 27.69
C SER A 9 17.39 -42.23 26.61
N GLY A 10 16.70 -43.35 26.85
CA GLY A 10 15.69 -43.88 25.94
C GLY A 10 14.50 -42.94 25.74
N LEU A 11 14.01 -42.34 26.83
CA LEU A 11 12.92 -41.35 26.79
C LEU A 11 13.33 -40.08 26.03
N MET A 12 14.55 -39.59 26.26
CA MET A 12 15.10 -38.43 25.57
C MET A 12 15.29 -38.68 24.07
N PHE A 13 15.74 -39.88 23.70
CA PHE A 13 15.89 -40.27 22.29
C PHE A 13 14.54 -40.37 21.58
N LEU A 14 13.53 -40.93 22.25
CA LEU A 14 12.16 -41.00 21.73
C LEU A 14 11.53 -39.61 21.56
N ALA A 15 11.76 -38.69 22.51
CA ALA A 15 11.28 -37.31 22.38
C ALA A 15 11.93 -36.56 21.21
N ALA A 16 13.23 -36.79 20.96
CA ALA A 16 13.95 -36.15 19.86
C ALA A 16 13.46 -36.61 18.47
N THR A 17 13.14 -37.90 18.30
CA THR A 17 12.63 -38.41 17.02
C THR A 17 11.21 -37.92 16.73
N LEU A 18 10.37 -37.76 17.76
CA LEU A 18 9.03 -37.17 17.63
C LEU A 18 9.08 -35.69 17.23
N ALA A 19 10.06 -34.93 17.74
CA ALA A 19 10.23 -33.52 17.41
C ALA A 19 10.69 -33.27 15.95
N ALA A 20 11.29 -34.26 15.29
CA ALA A 20 11.76 -34.14 13.90
C ALA A 20 10.61 -34.04 12.86
N CYS A 21 9.41 -34.51 13.21
CA CYS A 21 8.21 -34.42 12.37
C CYS A 21 7.35 -33.19 12.70
N ALA A 22 7.79 -32.35 13.65
CA ALA A 22 7.05 -31.15 14.02
C ALA A 22 7.14 -30.09 12.90
N PRO A 23 6.07 -29.32 12.66
CA PRO A 23 6.11 -28.21 11.72
C PRO A 23 7.19 -27.20 12.14
N SER A 24 7.94 -26.70 11.17
CA SER A 24 9.00 -25.73 11.45
C SER A 24 8.41 -24.38 11.86
N ARG A 25 9.20 -23.58 12.60
CA ARG A 25 8.82 -22.19 12.94
C ARG A 25 8.43 -21.38 11.70
N LEU A 26 9.16 -21.57 10.60
CA LEU A 26 8.85 -20.91 9.34
C LEU A 26 7.49 -21.35 8.81
N GLN A 27 7.14 -22.64 8.84
CA GLN A 27 5.82 -23.11 8.40
C GLN A 27 4.68 -22.57 9.25
N MET A 28 4.85 -22.49 10.57
CA MET A 28 3.80 -21.98 11.46
C MET A 28 3.58 -20.47 11.33
N ASP A 29 4.67 -19.71 11.16
CA ASP A 29 4.62 -18.24 11.20
C ASP A 29 4.65 -17.60 9.80
N TYR A 30 4.66 -18.39 8.72
CA TYR A 30 4.80 -17.89 7.36
C TYR A 30 3.72 -16.85 7.03
N GLY A 31 4.14 -15.66 6.57
CA GLY A 31 3.23 -14.58 6.18
C GLY A 31 2.56 -13.82 7.32
N THR A 32 2.73 -14.25 8.58
CA THR A 32 2.15 -13.54 9.75
C THR A 32 2.69 -12.13 9.89
N SER A 33 4.00 -11.94 9.69
CA SER A 33 4.63 -10.61 9.73
C SER A 33 4.05 -9.66 8.67
N PHE A 34 3.79 -10.18 7.46
CA PHE A 34 3.17 -9.41 6.38
C PHE A 34 1.72 -9.02 6.71
N GLN A 35 0.91 -9.95 7.22
CA GLN A 35 -0.47 -9.64 7.63
C GLN A 35 -0.50 -8.63 8.78
N LEU A 36 0.40 -8.79 9.75
CA LEU A 36 0.53 -7.86 10.87
C LEU A 36 0.95 -6.46 10.38
N GLN A 37 1.90 -6.39 9.46
CA GLN A 37 2.30 -5.12 8.85
C GLN A 37 1.13 -4.45 8.10
N LYS A 38 0.38 -5.22 7.30
CA LYS A 38 -0.80 -4.72 6.59
C LYS A 38 -1.84 -4.15 7.58
N PHE A 39 -2.13 -4.88 8.66
CA PHE A 39 -3.09 -4.44 9.66
C PHE A 39 -2.64 -3.16 10.39
N ASN A 40 -1.35 -3.06 10.70
CA ASN A 40 -0.81 -1.92 11.46
C ASN A 40 -0.55 -0.67 10.62
N GLN A 41 -0.36 -0.80 9.30
CA GLN A 41 0.05 0.32 8.43
C GLN A 41 -1.04 0.75 7.45
N VAL A 42 -2.08 -0.05 7.23
CA VAL A 42 -3.16 0.27 6.29
C VAL A 42 -4.42 0.66 7.06
N ALA A 43 -4.90 1.88 6.86
CA ALA A 43 -6.10 2.40 7.52
C ALA A 43 -7.35 1.54 7.28
N ASN A 44 -7.48 0.94 6.10
CA ASN A 44 -8.50 -0.07 5.80
C ASN A 44 -7.84 -1.25 5.06
N PRO A 45 -7.49 -2.35 5.76
CA PRO A 45 -6.85 -3.52 5.17
C PRO A 45 -7.68 -4.25 4.11
N GLU A 46 -8.98 -3.95 4.05
CA GLU A 46 -9.96 -4.56 3.14
C GLU A 46 -10.36 -3.62 1.99
N ALA A 47 -9.77 -2.41 1.91
CA ALA A 47 -10.02 -1.47 0.82
C ALA A 47 -9.78 -2.12 -0.56
N GLY A 48 -10.72 -1.95 -1.48
CA GLY A 48 -10.64 -2.50 -2.84
C GLY A 48 -10.98 -3.98 -2.99
N LYS A 49 -11.22 -4.73 -1.89
CA LYS A 49 -11.75 -6.11 -1.98
C LYS A 49 -13.24 -6.13 -2.35
N LYS A 50 -13.96 -5.07 -1.97
CA LYS A 50 -15.34 -4.82 -2.40
C LYS A 50 -15.28 -3.99 -3.67
N LEU A 51 -15.96 -4.46 -4.73
CA LEU A 51 -16.12 -3.75 -6.00
C LEU A 51 -17.22 -2.68 -5.95
N GLU A 52 -17.86 -2.51 -4.80
CA GLU A 52 -18.82 -1.44 -4.62
C GLU A 52 -18.14 -0.08 -4.76
N PRO A 53 -18.81 0.90 -5.41
CA PRO A 53 -18.31 2.26 -5.46
C PRO A 53 -18.05 2.79 -4.05
N ALA A 54 -16.97 3.56 -3.87
CA ALA A 54 -16.73 4.26 -2.62
C ALA A 54 -17.89 5.24 -2.36
N GLU A 55 -18.75 4.93 -1.40
CA GLU A 55 -19.84 5.81 -0.97
C GLU A 55 -19.28 6.94 -0.10
N GLY A 56 -19.84 8.15 -0.24
CA GLY A 56 -19.50 9.31 0.61
C GLY A 56 -18.56 10.36 0.01
N MET A 57 -18.10 10.21 -1.24
CA MET A 57 -17.57 11.36 -2.00
C MET A 57 -18.73 12.21 -2.52
N ASP A 58 -18.69 13.52 -2.28
CA ASP A 58 -19.61 14.47 -2.91
C ASP A 58 -19.57 14.31 -4.44
N GLY A 59 -20.74 14.40 -5.09
CA GLY A 59 -20.89 14.16 -6.52
C GLY A 59 -19.97 15.03 -7.39
N GLN A 60 -19.75 16.30 -6.99
CA GLN A 60 -18.85 17.20 -7.70
C GLN A 60 -17.39 16.81 -7.50
N ALA A 61 -17.02 16.41 -6.27
CA ALA A 61 -15.66 15.93 -5.97
C ALA A 61 -15.32 14.65 -6.74
N ALA A 62 -16.28 13.71 -6.83
CA ALA A 62 -16.13 12.49 -7.60
C ALA A 62 -15.99 12.77 -9.10
N GLN A 63 -16.81 13.69 -9.64
CA GLN A 63 -16.73 14.12 -11.03
C GLN A 63 -15.38 14.79 -11.35
N ALA A 64 -14.95 15.75 -10.54
CA ALA A 64 -13.69 16.46 -10.74
C ALA A 64 -12.49 15.50 -10.69
N THR A 65 -12.50 14.52 -9.78
CA THR A 65 -11.43 13.52 -9.66
C THR A 65 -11.37 12.63 -10.90
N LYS A 66 -12.52 12.15 -11.40
CA LYS A 66 -12.59 11.36 -12.65
C LYS A 66 -12.14 12.17 -13.85
N GLU A 67 -12.60 13.41 -13.99
CA GLU A 67 -12.25 14.27 -15.11
C GLU A 67 -10.75 14.58 -15.13
N LYS A 68 -10.15 14.85 -13.97
CA LYS A 68 -8.69 15.03 -13.84
C LYS A 68 -7.92 13.77 -14.22
N TYR A 69 -8.40 12.58 -13.81
CA TYR A 69 -7.81 11.30 -14.20
C TYR A 69 -7.83 11.13 -15.72
N HIS A 70 -8.97 11.36 -16.38
CA HIS A 70 -9.07 11.26 -17.84
C HIS A 70 -8.14 12.24 -18.56
N LYS A 71 -8.13 13.51 -18.14
CA LYS A 71 -7.24 14.54 -18.70
C LYS A 71 -5.75 14.22 -18.53
N SER A 72 -5.37 13.43 -17.52
CA SER A 72 -3.97 13.04 -17.32
C SER A 72 -3.41 12.10 -18.39
N PHE A 73 -4.28 11.42 -19.15
CA PHE A 73 -3.89 10.59 -20.29
C PHE A 73 -3.97 11.34 -21.62
N GLU A 74 -4.54 12.54 -21.63
CA GLU A 74 -4.50 13.41 -22.79
C GLU A 74 -3.10 13.99 -22.91
N LYS A 75 -2.62 14.10 -24.16
CA LYS A 75 -1.30 14.66 -24.45
C LYS A 75 -1.28 16.10 -23.93
N GLU A 76 -0.33 16.43 -23.05
CA GLU A 76 -0.25 17.79 -22.48
C GLU A 76 -0.28 18.81 -23.61
N THR A 77 -1.29 19.69 -23.58
CA THR A 77 -1.35 20.83 -24.50
C THR A 77 -0.13 21.69 -24.17
N PRO A 78 0.71 22.05 -25.15
CA PRO A 78 1.91 22.83 -24.87
C PRO A 78 1.50 24.08 -24.10
N ALA A 79 2.20 24.34 -22.99
CA ALA A 79 1.91 25.45 -22.09
C ALA A 79 1.72 26.73 -22.90
N GLN A 80 0.58 27.39 -22.71
CA GLN A 80 0.22 28.62 -23.40
C GLN A 80 1.26 29.69 -23.04
N VAL A 81 2.16 29.99 -23.96
CA VAL A 81 3.15 31.06 -23.79
C VAL A 81 2.42 32.39 -23.94
N TYR A 82 2.04 33.01 -22.83
CA TYR A 82 1.43 34.34 -22.83
C TYR A 82 2.53 35.41 -22.95
N THR A 83 2.69 35.99 -24.13
CA THR A 83 3.48 37.22 -24.33
C THR A 83 2.65 38.43 -23.93
N LEU A 84 2.92 39.00 -22.75
CA LEU A 84 2.37 40.30 -22.36
C LEU A 84 3.11 41.43 -23.10
N SER A 85 2.50 41.95 -24.16
CA SER A 85 2.93 43.19 -24.81
C SER A 85 2.33 44.39 -24.08
N VAL A 86 3.11 45.01 -23.19
CA VAL A 86 2.75 46.28 -22.54
C VAL A 86 2.86 47.40 -23.59
N GLY A 87 1.72 47.91 -24.04
CA GLY A 87 1.64 48.96 -25.05
C GLY A 87 2.26 50.27 -24.58
N ARG A 88 3.21 50.78 -25.37
CA ARG A 88 3.70 52.17 -25.32
C ARG A 88 2.50 53.13 -25.29
N ILE A 89 2.42 53.97 -24.26
CA ILE A 89 1.53 55.13 -24.21
C ILE A 89 2.19 56.25 -25.04
N PRO A 90 1.62 56.70 -26.17
CA PRO A 90 2.06 57.94 -26.80
C PRO A 90 1.39 59.10 -26.05
N SER A 91 2.11 59.72 -25.12
CA SER A 91 1.75 61.02 -24.57
C SER A 91 2.04 62.09 -25.63
N GLY A 92 1.10 62.32 -26.54
CA GLY A 92 1.16 63.40 -27.53
C GLY A 92 0.00 64.38 -27.31
N ALA A 93 0.27 65.47 -26.60
CA ALA A 93 -0.45 66.74 -26.82
C ALA A 93 0.03 67.32 -28.18
N PRO A 94 -0.82 68.00 -28.97
CA PRO A 94 -0.92 69.47 -28.80
C PRO A 94 -2.29 70.10 -29.15
N HIS A 95 -2.41 71.37 -28.73
CA HIS A 95 -3.43 72.41 -28.98
C HIS A 95 -4.41 72.67 -27.83
#